data_AF-A0A0J9XWQ0-F1
#
_entry.id   AF-A0A0J9XWQ0-F1
#
_cell.length_a   1.000
_cell.length_b   1.000
_cell.length_c   1.000
_cell.angle_alpha   90.00
_cell.angle_beta   90.00
_cell.angle_gamma   90.00
#
_symmetry.space_group_name_H-M   'P 1'
#
loop_
_entity.id
_entity.type
_entity.pdbx_description
1 polymer ?
#
loop_
_entity_poly.entity_id
_entity_poly.type
_entity_poly.pdbx_seq_one_letter_code
_entity_poly.pdbx_strand_id
1 'polypeptide(L)'
;MGILYLSLKWHKLHPNYIETRINSDGAGYAIKILLVLVNVEPRHILRELNLFCYRTGWTLMLCYSAEEAAEYLENLHISRNRNEQSAINAMQERKKKRLCLPDEDNEFHQAVKFLTVIRSLTVSDAQRLIATFGSIRKIANADIDRLLLCPGLGPTKAGNIHAFFRSSFQKA
;
A
#
# COMPACT_ATOMS: atom_id res chain seq x y z
N MET A 1 -16.95 6.54 -17.67
CA MET A 1 -16.23 5.27 -17.53
C MET A 1 -16.93 4.27 -18.44
N GLY A 2 -16.20 3.59 -19.31
CA GLY A 2 -16.69 2.48 -20.12
C GLY A 2 -15.99 1.19 -19.69
N ILE A 3 -16.76 0.13 -19.47
CA ILE A 3 -16.23 -1.19 -19.12
C ILE A 3 -16.73 -2.19 -20.16
N LEU A 4 -15.82 -2.95 -20.76
CA LEU A 4 -16.13 -4.08 -21.61
C LEU A 4 -15.75 -5.37 -20.88
N TYR A 5 -16.65 -6.36 -20.93
CA TYR A 5 -16.40 -7.68 -20.37
C TYR A 5 -16.09 -8.68 -21.48
N LEU A 6 -15.05 -9.47 -21.30
CA LEU A 6 -14.62 -10.49 -22.26
C LEU A 6 -14.19 -11.77 -21.54
N SER A 7 -14.75 -12.91 -21.93
CA SER A 7 -14.20 -14.21 -21.51
C SER A 7 -13.12 -14.68 -22.46
N LEU A 8 -12.01 -15.22 -21.95
CA LEU A 8 -10.96 -15.81 -22.79
C LEU A 8 -11.48 -16.97 -23.65
N LYS A 9 -12.41 -17.79 -23.13
CA LYS A 9 -13.08 -18.84 -23.91
C LYS A 9 -13.81 -18.26 -25.13
N TRP A 10 -14.50 -17.13 -24.96
CA TRP A 10 -15.20 -16.45 -26.06
C TRP A 10 -14.22 -15.83 -27.05
N HIS A 11 -13.17 -15.19 -26.55
CA HIS A 11 -12.15 -14.59 -27.40
C HIS A 11 -11.43 -15.61 -28.30
N LYS A 12 -11.21 -16.84 -27.82
CA LYS A 12 -10.70 -17.94 -28.64
C LYS A 12 -11.62 -18.29 -29.82
N LEU A 13 -12.94 -18.22 -29.63
CA LEU A 13 -13.92 -18.50 -30.68
C LEU A 13 -14.09 -17.33 -31.65
N HIS A 14 -13.95 -16.10 -31.14
CA HIS A 14 -14.17 -14.87 -31.90
C HIS A 14 -13.05 -13.84 -31.65
N PRO A 15 -11.85 -14.04 -32.22
CA PRO A 15 -10.69 -13.18 -31.95
C PRO A 15 -10.90 -11.72 -32.38
N ASN A 16 -11.57 -11.49 -33.51
CA ASN A 16 -11.78 -10.15 -34.08
C ASN A 16 -12.91 -9.37 -33.39
N TYR A 17 -13.69 -10.01 -32.49
CA TYR A 17 -14.84 -9.37 -31.83
C TYR A 17 -14.41 -8.14 -31.03
N ILE A 18 -13.36 -8.25 -30.23
CA ILE A 18 -13.00 -7.17 -29.31
C ILE A 18 -12.41 -5.98 -30.05
N GLU A 19 -11.65 -6.22 -31.11
CA GLU A 19 -11.09 -5.20 -31.98
C GLU A 19 -12.19 -4.41 -32.70
N THR A 20 -13.13 -5.13 -33.33
CA THR A 20 -14.29 -4.49 -33.97
C THR A 20 -15.19 -3.77 -32.98
N ARG A 21 -15.40 -4.32 -31.77
CA ARG A 21 -16.22 -3.70 -30.74
C ARG A 21 -15.60 -2.39 -30.22
N ILE A 22 -14.31 -2.39 -29.92
CA ILE A 22 -13.62 -1.19 -29.42
C ILE A 22 -13.51 -0.10 -30.50
N ASN A 23 -13.28 -0.49 -31.76
CA ASN A 23 -13.22 0.45 -32.86
C ASN A 23 -14.60 1.03 -33.21
N SER A 24 -15.68 0.25 -33.06
CA SER A 24 -17.05 0.72 -33.31
C SER A 24 -17.63 1.54 -32.17
N ASP A 25 -17.25 1.27 -30.91
CA ASP A 25 -17.86 1.95 -29.77
C ASP A 25 -17.52 3.44 -29.69
N GLY A 26 -16.55 3.97 -30.47
CA GLY A 26 -16.35 5.41 -30.68
C GLY A 26 -16.24 6.28 -29.42
N ALA A 27 -16.04 5.67 -28.25
CA ALA A 27 -16.50 6.29 -27.02
C ALA A 27 -15.38 7.07 -26.35
N GLY A 28 -15.60 8.39 -26.26
CA GLY A 28 -14.84 9.35 -25.46
C GLY A 28 -14.99 9.15 -23.95
N TYR A 29 -15.00 7.91 -23.46
CA TYR A 29 -14.92 7.66 -22.03
C TYR A 29 -13.53 8.05 -21.52
N ALA A 30 -13.48 8.87 -20.47
CA ALA A 30 -12.22 9.24 -19.81
C ALA A 30 -11.49 8.03 -19.18
N ILE A 31 -12.25 7.04 -18.71
CA ILE A 31 -11.73 5.79 -18.15
C ILE A 31 -12.30 4.64 -18.96
N LYS A 32 -11.43 3.78 -19.50
CA LYS A 32 -11.76 2.64 -20.36
C LYS A 32 -11.14 1.39 -19.78
N ILE A 33 -11.94 0.40 -19.42
CA ILE A 33 -11.50 -0.84 -18.77
C ILE A 33 -11.97 -2.03 -19.58
N LEU A 34 -11.03 -2.92 -19.93
CA LEU A 34 -11.34 -4.25 -20.47
C LEU A 34 -11.19 -5.26 -19.34
N LEU A 35 -12.33 -5.74 -18.83
CA LEU A 35 -12.39 -6.77 -17.79
C LEU A 35 -12.42 -8.16 -18.43
N VAL A 36 -11.37 -8.95 -18.20
CA VAL A 36 -11.15 -10.24 -18.86
C VAL A 36 -11.25 -11.40 -17.87
N LEU A 37 -12.22 -12.30 -18.10
CA LEU A 37 -12.34 -13.55 -17.35
C LEU A 37 -11.39 -14.63 -17.92
N VAL A 38 -10.42 -15.03 -17.11
CA VAL A 38 -9.41 -16.05 -17.40
C VAL A 38 -9.94 -17.44 -17.04
N ASN A 39 -10.80 -17.98 -17.91
CA ASN A 39 -11.40 -19.31 -17.74
C ASN A 39 -10.76 -20.43 -18.59
N VAL A 40 -9.68 -20.13 -19.31
CA VAL A 40 -8.92 -21.08 -20.14
C VAL A 40 -7.43 -20.73 -20.10
N GLU A 41 -6.57 -21.67 -20.53
CA GLU A 41 -5.12 -21.47 -20.58
C GLU A 41 -4.74 -20.19 -21.36
N PRO A 42 -4.04 -19.23 -20.73
CA PRO A 42 -3.89 -17.86 -21.23
C PRO A 42 -2.63 -17.58 -22.07
N ARG A 43 -1.68 -18.53 -22.18
CA ARG A 43 -0.24 -18.31 -22.47
C ARG A 43 0.11 -17.22 -23.49
N HIS A 44 -0.58 -17.12 -24.62
CA HIS A 44 -0.29 -16.11 -25.65
C HIS A 44 -1.36 -15.02 -25.76
N ILE A 45 -2.61 -15.35 -25.45
CA ILE A 45 -3.77 -14.47 -25.64
C ILE A 45 -3.69 -13.25 -24.73
N LEU A 46 -3.27 -13.42 -23.47
CA LEU A 46 -3.16 -12.27 -22.56
C LEU A 46 -2.08 -11.28 -23.00
N ARG A 47 -0.99 -11.76 -23.60
CA ARG A 47 0.06 -10.89 -24.13
C ARG A 47 -0.47 -10.06 -25.30
N GLU A 48 -1.21 -10.68 -26.21
CA GLU A 48 -1.82 -10.01 -27.36
C GLU A 48 -2.89 -9.00 -26.91
N LEU A 49 -3.78 -9.38 -26.01
CA LEU A 49 -4.78 -8.49 -25.43
C LEU A 49 -4.14 -7.31 -24.69
N ASN A 50 -3.07 -7.54 -23.94
CA ASN A 50 -2.36 -6.45 -23.24
C ASN A 50 -1.75 -5.45 -24.22
N LEU A 51 -1.10 -5.94 -25.29
CA LEU A 51 -0.54 -5.07 -26.32
C LEU A 51 -1.64 -4.29 -27.07
N PHE A 52 -2.76 -4.94 -27.34
CA PHE A 52 -3.92 -4.32 -27.97
C PHE A 52 -4.56 -3.25 -27.08
N CYS A 53 -4.77 -3.53 -25.79
CA CYS A 53 -5.23 -2.56 -24.79
C CYS A 53 -4.30 -1.34 -24.70
N TYR A 54 -2.99 -1.58 -24.66
CA TYR A 54 -1.98 -0.52 -24.65
C TYR A 54 -2.10 0.40 -25.88
N ARG A 55 -2.24 -0.17 -27.09
CA ARG A 55 -2.38 0.59 -28.34
C ARG A 55 -3.68 1.40 -28.42
N THR A 56 -4.76 0.88 -27.84
CA THR A 56 -6.09 1.50 -27.91
C THR A 56 -6.40 2.41 -26.70
N GLY A 57 -5.48 2.50 -25.73
CA GLY A 57 -5.67 3.29 -24.51
C GLY A 57 -6.70 2.70 -23.54
N TRP A 58 -6.88 1.38 -23.56
CA TRP A 58 -7.72 0.66 -22.61
C TRP A 58 -6.86 0.06 -21.50
N THR A 59 -7.38 0.03 -20.28
CA THR A 59 -6.73 -0.65 -19.15
C THR A 59 -7.23 -2.09 -19.08
N LEU A 60 -6.32 -3.06 -19.17
CA LEU A 60 -6.62 -4.48 -19.00
C LEU A 60 -6.74 -4.81 -17.50
N MET A 61 -7.87 -5.41 -17.10
CA MET A 61 -8.10 -5.95 -15.76
C MET A 61 -8.48 -7.42 -15.87
N LEU A 62 -7.83 -8.28 -15.10
CA LEU A 62 -8.05 -9.73 -15.13
C LEU A 62 -8.91 -10.16 -13.96
N CYS A 63 -9.82 -11.11 -14.19
CA CYS A 63 -10.52 -11.85 -13.15
C CYS A 63 -10.47 -13.35 -13.45
N TYR A 64 -10.49 -14.17 -12.41
CA TYR A 64 -10.43 -15.63 -12.48
C TYR A 64 -11.75 -16.29 -12.09
N SER A 65 -12.70 -15.52 -11.58
CA SER A 65 -14.07 -15.97 -11.30
C SER A 65 -15.10 -14.87 -11.59
N ALA A 66 -16.37 -15.26 -11.67
CA ALA A 66 -17.47 -14.32 -11.87
C ALA A 66 -17.71 -13.46 -10.62
N GLU A 67 -17.47 -14.02 -9.43
CA GLU A 67 -17.55 -13.33 -8.15
C GLU A 67 -16.50 -12.21 -8.06
N GLU A 68 -15.25 -12.51 -8.45
CA GLU A 68 -14.18 -11.52 -8.49
C GLU A 68 -14.48 -10.41 -9.52
N ALA A 69 -15.05 -10.78 -10.67
CA ALA A 69 -15.49 -9.80 -11.67
C ALA A 69 -16.58 -8.85 -11.10
N ALA A 70 -17.55 -9.40 -10.36
CA ALA A 70 -18.59 -8.61 -9.71
C ALA A 70 -18.01 -7.67 -8.64
N GLU A 71 -17.11 -8.18 -7.79
CA GLU A 71 -16.43 -7.37 -6.77
C GLU A 71 -15.64 -6.20 -7.40
N TYR A 72 -14.98 -6.42 -8.54
CA TYR A 72 -14.30 -5.35 -9.26
C TYR A 72 -15.27 -4.30 -9.81
N LEU A 73 -16.39 -4.72 -10.39
CA LEU A 73 -17.42 -3.79 -10.88
C LEU A 73 -18.02 -2.96 -9.74
N GLU A 74 -18.30 -3.56 -8.59
CA GLU A 74 -18.79 -2.86 -7.40
C GLU A 74 -17.78 -1.81 -6.91
N ASN A 75 -16.52 -2.21 -6.76
CA ASN A 75 -15.44 -1.30 -6.33
C ASN A 75 -15.24 -0.15 -7.33
N LEU A 76 -15.31 -0.42 -8.64
CA LEU A 76 -15.24 0.60 -9.68
C LEU A 76 -16.44 1.54 -9.64
N HIS A 77 -17.65 1.02 -9.36
CA HIS A 77 -18.85 1.83 -9.22
C HIS A 77 -18.76 2.76 -8.00
N ILE A 78 -18.35 2.22 -6.84
CA ILE A 78 -18.20 2.98 -5.58
C ILE A 78 -17.11 4.05 -5.71
N SER A 79 -16.01 3.74 -6.42
CA SER A 79 -14.90 4.68 -6.60
C SER A 79 -15.17 5.75 -7.67
N ARG A 80 -16.20 5.61 -8.50
CA ARG A 80 -16.53 6.55 -9.58
C ARG A 80 -16.71 8.00 -9.10
N ASN A 81 -17.23 8.21 -7.89
CA ASN A 81 -17.49 9.53 -7.30
C ASN A 81 -16.45 9.94 -6.25
N ARG A 82 -15.38 9.16 -6.09
CA ARG A 82 -14.31 9.46 -5.14
C ARG A 82 -13.23 10.29 -5.85
N ASN A 83 -13.03 11.53 -5.39
CA ASN A 83 -11.90 12.35 -5.82
C ASN A 83 -10.58 11.63 -5.53
N GLU A 84 -9.51 11.89 -6.30
CA GLU A 84 -8.19 11.26 -6.14
C GLU A 84 -7.68 11.34 -4.69
N GLN A 85 -7.86 12.49 -4.01
CA GLN A 85 -7.54 12.62 -2.58
C GLN A 85 -8.31 11.64 -1.68
N SER A 86 -9.60 11.41 -1.94
CA SER A 86 -10.40 10.49 -1.13
C SER A 86 -10.02 9.03 -1.35
N ALA A 87 -9.54 8.67 -2.55
CA ALA A 87 -9.01 7.34 -2.83
C ALA A 87 -7.65 7.11 -2.12
N ILE A 88 -6.76 8.10 -2.14
CA ILE A 88 -5.48 8.08 -1.42
C ILE A 88 -5.72 7.96 0.09
N ASN A 89 -6.63 8.77 0.65
CA ASN A 89 -6.97 8.75 2.07
C ASN A 89 -7.57 7.40 2.49
N ALA A 90 -8.50 6.84 1.70
CA ALA A 90 -9.08 5.53 1.98
C ALA A 90 -8.04 4.39 1.91
N MET A 91 -7.05 4.49 1.02
CA MET A 91 -5.95 3.51 0.93
C MET A 91 -5.01 3.62 2.14
N GLN A 92 -4.73 4.83 2.59
CA GLN A 92 -3.97 5.09 3.83
C GLN A 92 -4.70 4.57 5.06
N GLU A 93 -6.01 4.78 5.17
CA GLU A 93 -6.85 4.24 6.24
C GLU A 93 -6.91 2.71 6.24
N ARG A 94 -7.05 2.08 5.06
CA ARG A 94 -7.00 0.61 4.96
C ARG A 94 -5.65 0.06 5.38
N LYS A 95 -4.55 0.74 5.03
CA LYS A 95 -3.20 0.39 5.49
C LYS A 95 -3.08 0.56 7.01
N LYS A 96 -3.60 1.67 7.56
CA LYS A 96 -3.66 1.96 9.01
C LYS A 96 -4.43 0.87 9.77
N LYS A 97 -5.58 0.46 9.25
CA LYS A 97 -6.46 -0.57 9.83
C LYS A 97 -5.85 -1.97 9.76
N ARG A 98 -5.18 -2.32 8.65
CA ARG A 98 -4.41 -3.58 8.53
C ARG A 98 -3.24 -3.64 9.52
N LEU A 99 -2.68 -2.49 9.89
CA LEU A 99 -1.61 -2.39 10.89
C LEU A 99 -2.12 -2.24 12.33
N CYS A 100 -3.44 -2.26 12.58
CA CYS A 100 -4.04 -2.11 13.91
C CYS A 100 -3.50 -0.88 14.69
N LEU A 101 -3.35 0.27 14.01
CA LEU A 101 -2.91 1.52 14.65
C LEU A 101 -4.12 2.30 15.20
N PRO A 102 -4.37 2.37 16.52
CA PRO A 102 -5.44 3.17 17.12
C PRO A 102 -5.35 4.67 16.82
N ASP A 103 -6.48 5.39 16.87
CA ASP A 103 -6.59 6.79 16.46
C ASP A 103 -5.93 7.81 17.44
N GLU A 104 -5.52 7.37 18.63
CA GLU A 104 -4.77 8.14 19.64
C GLU A 104 -3.25 8.20 19.36
N ASP A 105 -2.80 7.58 18.27
CA ASP A 105 -1.39 7.25 18.01
C ASP A 105 -0.53 8.38 17.39
N ASN A 106 -1.00 9.62 17.21
CA ASN A 106 -0.15 10.55 16.44
C ASN A 106 1.15 10.90 17.20
N GLU A 107 1.09 11.17 18.50
CA GLU A 107 2.27 11.48 19.31
C GLU A 107 3.09 10.23 19.64
N PHE A 108 2.42 9.13 20.01
CA PHE A 108 3.09 7.87 20.33
C PHE A 108 3.82 7.30 19.11
N HIS A 109 3.19 7.31 17.93
CA HIS A 109 3.79 6.83 16.70
C HIS A 109 4.90 7.75 16.19
N GLN A 110 4.76 9.07 16.36
CA GLN A 110 5.86 10.01 16.09
C GLN A 110 7.05 9.77 17.01
N ALA A 111 6.81 9.52 18.30
CA ALA A 111 7.85 9.18 19.26
C ALA A 111 8.55 7.86 18.92
N VAL A 112 7.79 6.83 18.54
CA VAL A 112 8.34 5.54 18.09
C VAL A 112 9.20 5.74 16.84
N LYS A 113 8.70 6.47 15.83
CA LYS A 113 9.46 6.77 14.60
C LYS A 113 10.75 7.53 14.91
N PHE A 114 10.68 8.56 15.76
CA PHE A 114 11.85 9.32 16.17
C PHE A 114 12.93 8.44 16.82
N LEU A 115 12.54 7.58 17.77
CA LEU A 115 13.48 6.69 18.43
C LEU A 115 14.07 5.64 17.47
N THR A 116 13.32 5.16 16.49
CA THR A 116 13.82 4.19 15.50
C THR A 116 14.88 4.75 14.55
N VAL A 117 15.12 6.07 14.52
CA VAL A 117 16.25 6.67 13.80
C VAL A 117 17.58 6.32 14.46
N ILE A 118 17.58 6.06 15.77
CA ILE A 118 18.79 5.71 16.52
C ILE A 118 19.26 4.31 16.08
N ARG A 119 20.55 4.22 15.74
CA ARG A 119 21.18 2.98 15.29
C ARG A 119 20.93 1.84 16.30
N SER A 120 20.52 0.68 15.78
CA SER A 120 20.24 -0.55 16.54
C SER A 120 18.94 -0.58 17.34
N LEU A 121 18.07 0.43 17.24
CA LEU A 121 16.73 0.37 17.82
C LEU A 121 15.69 -0.16 16.84
N THR A 122 14.86 -1.08 17.33
CA THR A 122 13.68 -1.58 16.61
C THR A 122 12.41 -0.89 17.09
N VAL A 123 11.31 -1.03 16.33
CA VAL A 123 9.99 -0.53 16.73
C VAL A 123 9.59 -1.06 18.10
N SER A 124 9.84 -2.35 18.37
CA SER A 124 9.53 -2.96 19.67
C SER A 124 10.34 -2.36 20.82
N ASP A 125 11.61 -2.01 20.59
CA ASP A 125 12.44 -1.39 21.61
C ASP A 125 11.98 0.04 21.92
N ALA A 126 11.63 0.80 20.88
CA ALA A 126 11.09 2.15 21.02
C ALA A 126 9.77 2.17 21.81
N GLN A 127 8.86 1.23 21.52
CA GLN A 127 7.61 1.09 22.27
C GLN A 127 7.85 0.75 23.75
N ARG A 128 8.79 -0.17 24.05
CA ARG A 128 9.16 -0.51 25.43
C ARG A 128 9.79 0.68 26.17
N LEU A 129 10.69 1.41 25.52
CA LEU A 129 11.31 2.59 26.09
C LEU A 129 10.28 3.66 26.46
N ILE A 130 9.31 3.93 25.58
CA ILE A 130 8.23 4.88 25.86
C ILE A 130 7.34 4.36 27.00
N ALA A 131 7.02 3.07 27.03
CA ALA A 131 6.23 2.48 28.11
C ALA A 131 6.95 2.53 29.48
N THR A 132 8.27 2.31 29.51
CA THR A 132 9.06 2.29 30.75
C THR A 132 9.41 3.69 31.26
N PHE A 133 9.80 4.61 30.37
CA PHE A 133 10.24 5.95 30.75
C PHE A 133 9.14 7.01 30.68
N GLY A 134 8.08 6.76 29.93
CA GLY A 134 6.91 7.64 29.77
C GLY A 134 7.12 8.84 28.86
N SER A 135 8.34 9.33 28.64
CA SER A 135 8.60 10.44 27.72
C SER A 135 10.00 10.42 27.10
N ILE A 136 10.13 10.96 25.89
CA ILE A 136 11.42 11.12 25.19
C ILE A 136 12.40 11.94 26.03
N ARG A 137 11.93 12.97 26.73
CA ARG A 137 12.77 13.78 27.63
C ARG A 137 13.42 12.93 28.72
N LYS A 138 12.66 12.02 29.34
CA LYS A 138 13.18 11.12 30.38
C LYS A 138 14.16 10.10 29.79
N ILE A 139 13.94 9.64 28.55
CA ILE A 139 14.88 8.75 27.83
C ILE A 139 16.19 9.48 27.52
N ALA A 140 16.12 10.71 27.01
CA ALA A 140 17.30 11.50 26.63
C ALA A 140 18.22 11.80 27.84
N ASN A 141 17.62 12.12 28.98
CA ASN A 141 18.33 12.45 30.21
C ASN A 141 18.66 11.23 31.08
N ALA A 142 18.31 10.01 30.65
CA ALA A 142 18.64 8.80 31.42
C ALA A 142 20.14 8.49 31.35
N ASP A 143 20.67 7.93 32.45
CA ASP A 143 21.99 7.34 32.49
C ASP A 143 21.98 5.93 31.87
N ILE A 144 23.16 5.45 31.47
CA ILE A 144 23.32 4.13 30.83
C ILE A 144 22.75 3.03 31.75
N ASP A 145 23.02 3.07 33.04
CA ASP A 145 22.53 2.08 34.02
C ASP A 145 21.01 2.06 34.09
N ARG A 146 20.37 3.22 33.96
CA ARG A 146 18.91 3.33 33.98
C ARG A 146 18.30 2.80 32.68
N LEU A 147 18.96 3.00 31.55
CA LEU A 147 18.55 2.42 30.26
C LEU A 147 18.65 0.89 30.29
N LEU A 148 19.69 0.33 30.93
CA LEU A 148 19.88 -1.11 31.08
C LEU A 148 18.78 -1.80 31.93
N LEU A 149 18.08 -1.05 32.78
CA LEU A 149 16.92 -1.58 33.53
C LEU A 149 15.70 -1.82 32.62
N CYS A 150 15.70 -1.32 31.39
CA CYS A 150 14.61 -1.56 30.44
C CYS A 150 14.68 -3.00 29.89
N PRO A 151 13.60 -3.79 30.00
CA PRO A 151 13.62 -5.19 29.58
C PRO A 151 13.93 -5.33 28.08
N GLY A 152 14.91 -6.16 27.74
CA GLY A 152 15.33 -6.43 26.36
C GLY A 152 16.26 -5.37 25.75
N LEU A 153 16.68 -4.36 26.52
CA LEU A 153 17.65 -3.36 26.09
C LEU A 153 19.08 -3.79 26.48
N GLY A 154 19.84 -4.29 25.51
CA GLY A 154 21.24 -4.66 25.71
C GLY A 154 22.19 -3.45 25.81
N PRO A 155 23.45 -3.66 26.25
CA PRO A 155 24.43 -2.60 26.46
C PRO A 155 24.75 -1.81 25.19
N THR A 156 24.78 -2.47 24.03
CA THR A 156 24.98 -1.81 22.73
C THR A 156 23.85 -0.82 22.41
N LYS A 157 22.59 -1.18 22.69
CA LYS A 157 21.44 -0.31 22.43
C LYS A 157 21.41 0.86 23.42
N ALA A 158 21.66 0.60 24.70
CA ALA A 158 21.73 1.63 25.73
C ALA A 158 22.86 2.64 25.45
N GLY A 159 24.04 2.17 25.06
CA GLY A 159 25.17 3.02 24.66
C GLY A 159 24.85 3.90 23.46
N ASN A 160 24.23 3.34 22.41
CA ASN A 160 23.84 4.09 21.22
C ASN A 160 22.80 5.18 21.54
N ILE A 161 21.80 4.89 22.38
CA ILE A 161 20.81 5.88 22.84
C ILE A 161 21.50 7.03 23.58
N HIS A 162 22.33 6.69 24.56
CA HIS A 162 23.00 7.66 25.41
C HIS A 162 23.93 8.56 24.59
N ALA A 163 24.69 7.97 23.65
CA ALA A 163 25.56 8.70 22.75
C ALA A 163 24.78 9.59 21.77
N PHE A 164 23.65 9.11 21.21
CA PHE A 164 22.83 9.87 20.27
C PHE A 164 22.38 11.22 20.86
N PHE A 165 21.80 11.21 22.07
CA PHE A 165 21.30 12.43 22.71
C PHE A 165 22.39 13.38 23.23
N ARG A 166 23.63 12.90 23.39
CA ARG A 166 24.77 13.68 23.89
C ARG A 166 25.79 14.04 22.81
N SER A 167 25.59 13.54 21.59
CA SER A 167 26.45 13.87 20.46
C SER A 167 26.29 15.34 20.07
N SER A 168 27.40 16.00 19.77
CA SER A 168 27.37 17.36 19.22
C SER A 168 26.96 17.31 17.76
N PHE A 169 26.15 18.28 17.32
CA PHE A 169 25.85 18.44 15.91
C PHE A 169 27.13 18.76 15.15
N GLN A 170 27.39 18.02 14.07
CA GLN A 170 28.48 18.38 13.15
C GLN A 170 28.10 19.71 12.48
N LYS A 171 29.05 20.65 12.46
CA LYS A 171 28.88 21.89 11.67
C LYS A 171 28.82 21.51 10.19
N ALA A 172 27.83 22.07 9.50
CA ALA A 172 27.61 21.88 8.06
C ALA A 172 28.74 22.48 7.23
#